data_AF-D5GQ54-F1
#
_entry.id   AF-D5GQ54-F1
#
_cell.length_a   1.000
_cell.length_b   1.000
_cell.length_c   1.000
_cell.angle_alpha   90.00
_cell.angle_beta   90.00
_cell.angle_gamma   90.00
#
_symmetry.space_group_name_H-M   'P 1'
#
loop_
_entity.id
_entity.type
_entity.pdbx_description
1 polymer ?
#
loop_
_entity_poly.entity_id
_entity_poly.type
_entity_poly.pdbx_seq_one_letter_code
_entity_poly.pdbx_strand_id
1 'polypeptide(L)'
;MEDVRRYLHIQAFAGREFLASVISKDLPEMDGRRSSVVISLPIEGEMVSESDVRGKYISVEYICELESGEVEILTGVCSDAGGSIPRWVQNMTMPGQIFSDGKRFVEYVRNQPAANETINGIGEKK
;
A
#
# COMPACT_ATOMS: atom_id res chain seq x y z
N MET A 1 26.05 21.12 -28.09
CA MET A 1 26.07 19.66 -27.89
C MET A 1 25.16 19.40 -26.70
N GLU A 2 23.94 18.94 -26.95
CA GLU A 2 22.92 18.70 -25.91
C GLU A 2 23.36 17.54 -25.00
N ASP A 3 23.20 17.69 -23.69
CA ASP A 3 23.59 16.69 -22.70
C ASP A 3 22.64 15.49 -22.75
N VAL A 4 23.00 14.50 -23.56
CA VAL A 4 22.25 13.24 -23.75
C VAL A 4 22.08 12.43 -22.46
N ARG A 5 22.79 12.76 -21.37
CA ARG A 5 22.62 12.13 -20.06
C ARG A 5 21.25 12.41 -19.44
N ARG A 6 20.56 13.49 -19.85
CA ARG A 6 19.19 13.78 -19.41
C ARG A 6 18.16 12.77 -19.92
N TYR A 7 18.48 11.99 -20.97
CA TYR A 7 17.57 11.03 -21.59
C TYR A 7 17.86 9.57 -21.24
N LEU A 8 18.98 9.28 -20.58
CA LEU A 8 19.30 7.94 -20.10
C LEU A 8 18.76 7.76 -18.69
N HIS A 9 17.47 7.44 -18.56
CA HIS A 9 16.98 6.81 -17.35
C HIS A 9 17.51 5.37 -17.33
N ILE A 10 18.74 5.17 -16.84
CA ILE A 10 19.34 3.84 -16.71
C ILE A 10 18.56 3.13 -15.61
N GLN A 11 17.57 2.34 -16.01
CA GLN A 11 16.88 1.45 -15.10
C GLN A 11 17.81 0.27 -14.83
N ALA A 12 18.52 0.31 -13.71
CA ALA A 12 19.48 -0.73 -13.34
C ALA A 12 18.82 -2.12 -13.10
N PHE A 13 17.51 -2.14 -12.91
CA PHE A 13 16.71 -3.35 -12.69
C PHE A 13 15.39 -3.27 -13.48
N ALA A 14 14.96 -4.39 -14.04
CA ALA A 14 13.65 -4.51 -14.67
C ALA A 14 12.51 -4.12 -13.71
N GLY A 15 11.39 -3.63 -14.27
CA GLY A 15 10.17 -3.37 -13.50
C GLY A 15 9.65 -4.66 -12.85
N ARG A 16 8.88 -4.51 -11.77
CA ARG A 16 8.17 -5.64 -11.15
C ARG A 16 6.68 -5.46 -11.38
N GLU A 17 6.10 -6.45 -12.03
CA GLU A 17 4.65 -6.54 -12.16
C GLU A 17 4.11 -7.48 -11.08
N PHE A 18 3.15 -7.01 -10.30
CA PHE A 18 2.48 -7.80 -9.27
C PHE A 18 1.02 -7.94 -9.65
N LEU A 19 0.54 -9.19 -9.68
CA LEU A 19 -0.87 -9.48 -9.84
C LEU A 19 -1.41 -10.05 -8.53
N ALA A 20 -2.43 -9.39 -7.98
CA ALA A 20 -3.00 -9.75 -6.70
C ALA A 20 -4.52 -9.71 -6.72
N SER A 21 -5.14 -10.67 -6.04
CA SER A 21 -6.52 -10.57 -5.61
C SER A 21 -6.58 -9.80 -4.30
N VAL A 22 -7.45 -8.81 -4.22
CA VAL A 22 -7.65 -7.99 -3.02
C VAL A 22 -9.01 -8.35 -2.42
N ILE A 23 -8.99 -8.82 -1.18
CA ILE A 23 -10.18 -9.16 -0.41
C ILE A 23 -10.28 -8.14 0.71
N SER A 24 -11.41 -7.44 0.79
CA SER A 24 -11.72 -6.55 1.91
C SER A 24 -12.93 -7.08 2.65
N LYS A 25 -12.86 -7.09 3.98
CA LYS A 25 -13.94 -7.57 4.83
C LYS A 25 -14.03 -6.77 6.12
N ASP A 26 -15.20 -6.21 6.37
CA ASP A 26 -15.55 -5.69 7.69
C ASP A 26 -15.72 -6.84 8.68
N LEU A 27 -15.08 -6.69 9.83
CA LEU A 27 -15.13 -7.65 10.93
C LEU A 27 -16.25 -7.25 11.90
N PRO A 28 -16.75 -8.19 12.72
CA PRO A 28 -17.71 -7.87 13.76
C PRO A 28 -17.18 -6.76 14.67
N GLU A 29 -18.06 -5.84 15.08
CA GLU A 29 -17.69 -4.79 16.01
C GLU A 29 -17.22 -5.41 17.34
N MET A 30 -16.11 -4.87 17.86
CA MET A 30 -15.57 -5.23 19.17
C MET A 30 -15.72 -4.01 20.09
N ASP A 31 -16.55 -4.14 21.12
CA ASP A 31 -16.85 -3.05 22.06
C ASP A 31 -17.41 -1.79 21.37
N GLY A 32 -18.21 -1.96 20.32
CA GLY A 32 -18.80 -0.87 19.53
C GLY A 32 -17.81 -0.13 18.62
N ARG A 33 -16.59 -0.68 18.46
CA ARG A 33 -15.56 -0.14 17.56
C ARG A 33 -15.52 -0.92 16.26
N ARG A 34 -15.36 -0.21 15.15
CA ARG A 34 -15.27 -0.83 13.83
C ARG A 34 -13.88 -1.37 13.58
N SER A 35 -13.82 -2.50 12.89
CA SER A 35 -12.58 -3.00 12.34
C SER A 35 -12.80 -3.74 11.03
N SER A 36 -11.78 -3.73 10.18
CA SER A 36 -11.79 -4.37 8.87
C SER A 36 -10.44 -5.01 8.60
N VAL A 37 -10.44 -6.02 7.74
CA VAL A 37 -9.22 -6.64 7.23
C VAL A 37 -9.17 -6.52 5.72
N VAL A 38 -8.00 -6.18 5.20
CA VAL A 38 -7.69 -6.20 3.77
C VAL A 38 -6.57 -7.22 3.55
N ILE A 39 -6.79 -8.14 2.61
CA ILE A 39 -5.84 -9.21 2.29
C ILE A 39 -5.55 -9.14 0.80
N SER A 40 -4.28 -8.95 0.46
CA SER A 40 -3.80 -9.04 -0.91
C SER A 40 -3.08 -10.38 -1.10
N LEU A 41 -3.59 -11.23 -1.98
CA LEU A 41 -3.01 -12.54 -2.29
C LEU A 41 -2.47 -12.57 -3.71
N PRO A 42 -1.26 -13.11 -3.93
CA PRO A 42 -0.72 -13.22 -5.27
C PRO A 42 -1.54 -14.21 -6.09
N ILE A 43 -1.84 -13.85 -7.33
CA ILE A 43 -2.50 -14.74 -8.29
C ILE A 43 -1.67 -14.85 -9.56
N GLU A 44 -1.87 -15.96 -10.27
CA GLU A 44 -1.26 -16.17 -11.58
C GLU A 44 -2.12 -15.50 -12.66
N GLY A 45 -1.49 -15.06 -13.76
CA GLY A 45 -2.17 -14.38 -14.86
C GLY A 45 -1.19 -13.80 -15.86
N GLU A 46 -1.67 -13.30 -16.99
CA GLU A 46 -0.83 -12.74 -18.06
C GLU A 46 -0.08 -11.49 -17.59
N MET A 47 1.15 -11.30 -18.10
CA MET A 47 1.90 -10.07 -17.87
C MET A 47 1.52 -9.01 -18.90
N VAL A 48 1.43 -7.76 -18.47
CA VAL A 48 1.19 -6.63 -19.38
C VAL A 48 2.46 -6.28 -20.14
N SER A 49 3.61 -6.36 -19.48
CA SER A 49 4.91 -6.00 -20.06
C SER A 49 5.86 -7.20 -20.11
N GLU A 50 6.33 -7.57 -21.29
CA GLU A 50 7.34 -8.62 -21.46
C GLU A 50 8.71 -8.24 -20.88
N SER A 51 8.99 -6.94 -20.69
CA SER A 51 10.26 -6.46 -20.12
C SER A 51 10.28 -6.50 -18.59
N ASP A 52 9.13 -6.72 -17.95
CA ASP A 52 9.01 -6.75 -16.50
C ASP A 52 9.19 -8.17 -15.95
N VAL A 53 9.57 -8.23 -14.69
CA VAL A 53 9.71 -9.49 -13.94
C VAL A 53 8.48 -9.65 -13.06
N ARG A 54 7.85 -10.83 -13.10
CA ARG A 54 6.72 -11.16 -12.22
C ARG A 54 7.20 -11.19 -10.77
N GLY A 55 6.75 -10.23 -9.98
CA GLY A 55 6.87 -10.25 -8.53
C GLY A 55 5.69 -10.98 -7.88
N LYS A 56 5.91 -11.49 -6.67
CA LYS A 56 4.84 -12.01 -5.81
C LYS A 56 4.77 -11.11 -4.57
N TYR A 57 3.56 -10.72 -4.21
CA TYR A 57 3.32 -9.84 -3.08
C TYR A 57 2.12 -10.39 -2.30
N ILE A 58 2.29 -10.47 -0.98
CA ILE A 58 1.21 -10.75 -0.05
C ILE A 58 1.18 -9.64 1.00
N SER A 59 -0.01 -9.15 1.29
CA SER A 59 -0.22 -8.29 2.44
C SER A 59 -1.48 -8.64 3.20
N VAL A 60 -1.42 -8.34 4.49
CA VAL A 60 -2.55 -8.35 5.40
C VAL A 60 -2.52 -7.02 6.13
N GLU A 61 -3.57 -6.24 5.96
CA GLU A 61 -3.81 -5.01 6.71
C GLU A 61 -4.99 -5.22 7.65
N TYR A 62 -4.80 -4.93 8.94
CA TYR A 62 -5.87 -4.83 9.92
C TYR A 62 -6.07 -3.35 10.25
N ILE A 63 -7.30 -2.89 10.09
CA ILE A 63 -7.70 -1.49 10.30
C ILE A 63 -8.70 -1.50 11.45
N CYS A 64 -8.43 -0.75 12.51
CA CYS A 64 -9.34 -0.68 13.65
C CYS A 64 -9.43 0.72 14.25
N GLU A 65 -10.57 0.99 14.87
CA GLU A 65 -10.77 2.18 15.70
C GLU A 65 -10.23 1.94 17.11
N LEU A 66 -9.48 2.91 17.61
CA LEU A 66 -8.97 2.94 18.96
C LEU A 66 -9.99 3.60 19.90
N GLU A 67 -9.83 3.38 21.21
CA GLU A 67 -10.66 4.03 22.24
C GLU A 67 -10.57 5.56 22.20
N SER A 68 -9.44 6.10 21.70
CA SER A 68 -9.24 7.53 21.48
C SER A 68 -10.08 8.10 20.33
N GLY A 69 -10.74 7.26 19.54
CA GLY A 69 -11.39 7.64 18.28
C GLY A 69 -10.42 7.77 17.10
N GLU A 70 -9.13 7.49 17.32
CA GLU A 70 -8.14 7.39 16.25
C GLU A 70 -8.27 6.06 15.50
N VAL A 71 -7.65 5.97 14.33
CA VAL A 71 -7.60 4.75 13.53
C VAL A 71 -6.18 4.21 13.53
N GLU A 72 -6.03 2.93 13.85
CA GLU A 72 -4.77 2.20 13.71
C GLU A 72 -4.83 1.31 12.47
N ILE A 73 -3.70 1.25 11.75
CA ILE A 73 -3.51 0.36 10.61
C ILE A 73 -2.27 -0.48 10.87
N LEU A 74 -2.45 -1.79 11.07
CA LEU A 74 -1.36 -2.74 11.19
C LEU A 74 -1.19 -3.44 9.85
N THR A 75 -0.01 -3.30 9.24
CA THR A 75 0.30 -3.86 7.93
C THR A 75 1.40 -4.91 8.06
N GLY A 76 1.10 -6.15 7.67
CA GLY A 76 2.07 -7.21 7.45
C GLY A 76 2.26 -7.42 5.95
N VAL A 77 3.50 -7.30 5.48
CA VAL A 77 3.85 -7.44 4.05
C VAL A 77 4.97 -8.44 3.88
N CYS A 78 4.86 -9.29 2.87
CA CYS A 78 5.95 -10.11 2.36
C CYS A 78 5.95 -10.08 0.83
N SER A 79 7.13 -9.99 0.24
CA SER A 79 7.26 -9.95 -1.22
C SER A 79 8.48 -10.73 -1.70
N ASP A 80 8.35 -11.23 -2.93
CA ASP A 80 9.42 -11.81 -3.72
C ASP A 80 9.50 -11.05 -5.05
N ALA A 81 10.69 -10.56 -5.40
CA ALA A 81 10.92 -9.80 -6.62
C ALA A 81 11.01 -10.68 -7.89
N GLY A 82 10.96 -12.01 -7.77
CA GLY A 82 10.92 -12.97 -8.88
C GLY A 82 12.16 -12.99 -9.77
N GLY A 83 13.26 -12.39 -9.32
CA GLY A 83 14.50 -12.23 -10.07
C GLY A 83 15.61 -11.63 -9.20
N SER A 84 16.72 -11.22 -9.82
CA SER A 84 17.89 -10.72 -9.09
C SER A 84 17.76 -9.24 -8.75
N ILE A 85 17.37 -8.93 -7.51
CA ILE A 85 17.67 -7.63 -6.89
C ILE A 85 18.62 -7.89 -5.72
N PRO A 86 19.78 -7.22 -5.65
CA PRO A 86 20.68 -7.37 -4.51
C PRO A 86 19.94 -7.10 -3.20
N ARG A 87 20.07 -8.00 -2.23
CA ARG A 87 19.34 -7.94 -0.96
C ARG A 87 19.56 -6.63 -0.19
N TRP A 88 20.76 -6.05 -0.29
CA TRP A 88 21.05 -4.75 0.33
C TRP A 88 20.21 -3.61 -0.27
N VAL A 89 19.91 -3.62 -1.57
CA VAL A 89 19.01 -2.64 -2.20
C VAL A 89 17.60 -2.81 -1.64
N GLN A 90 17.09 -4.04 -1.61
CA GLN A 90 15.75 -4.33 -1.09
C GLN A 90 15.63 -3.88 0.36
N ASN A 91 16.59 -4.24 1.21
CA ASN A 91 16.57 -3.90 2.64
C ASN A 91 16.63 -2.39 2.90
N MET A 92 17.35 -1.63 2.08
CA MET A 92 17.45 -0.18 2.24
C MET A 92 16.18 0.55 1.79
N THR A 93 15.48 0.06 0.76
CA THR A 93 14.37 0.80 0.16
C THR A 93 13.01 0.39 0.70
N MET A 94 12.81 -0.90 0.99
CA MET A 94 11.49 -1.45 1.34
C MET A 94 10.82 -0.76 2.53
N PRO A 95 11.48 -0.56 3.70
CA PRO A 95 10.83 0.09 4.84
C PRO A 95 10.41 1.54 4.54
N GLY A 96 11.27 2.29 3.84
CA GLY A 96 10.99 3.68 3.49
C GLY A 96 9.85 3.81 2.48
N GLN A 97 9.77 2.90 1.52
CA GLN A 97 8.67 2.86 0.55
C GLN A 97 7.34 2.53 1.24
N ILE A 98 7.31 1.51 2.11
CA ILE A 98 6.10 1.14 2.87
C ILE A 98 5.60 2.34 3.70
N PHE A 99 6.51 3.01 4.41
CA PHE A 99 6.14 4.19 5.21
C PHE A 99 5.62 5.35 4.34
N SER A 100 6.30 5.63 3.22
CA SER A 100 5.87 6.68 2.29
C SER A 100 4.50 6.39 1.69
N ASP A 101 4.19 5.13 1.40
CA ASP A 101 2.92 4.72 0.82
C ASP A 101 1.78 4.89 1.83
N GLY A 102 1.96 4.39 3.07
CA GLY A 102 0.98 4.57 4.15
C GLY A 102 0.69 6.04 4.43
N LYS A 103 1.72 6.91 4.43
CA LYS A 103 1.53 8.35 4.60
C LYS A 103 0.67 8.95 3.48
N ARG A 104 0.97 8.61 2.22
CA ARG A 104 0.21 9.11 1.06
C ARG A 104 -1.23 8.60 1.07
N PHE A 105 -1.45 7.37 1.49
CA PHE A 105 -2.79 6.80 1.64
C PHE A 105 -3.62 7.59 2.68
N VAL A 106 -3.05 7.87 3.86
CA VAL A 106 -3.74 8.66 4.89
C VAL A 106 -4.03 10.08 4.41
N GLU A 107 -3.07 10.72 3.74
CA GLU A 107 -3.26 12.05 3.15
C GLU A 107 -4.37 12.03 2.08
N TYR A 108 -4.39 11.01 1.23
CA TYR A 108 -5.46 10.81 0.25
C TYR A 108 -6.81 10.69 0.95
N VAL A 109 -6.98 9.76 1.89
CA VAL A 109 -8.26 9.54 2.59
C VAL A 109 -8.78 10.81 3.27
N ARG A 110 -7.90 11.61 3.88
CA ARG A 110 -8.29 12.89 4.51
C ARG A 110 -8.83 13.93 3.52
N ASN A 111 -8.39 13.87 2.27
CA ASN A 111 -8.83 14.80 1.24
C ASN A 111 -10.13 14.36 0.55
N GLN A 112 -10.69 13.19 0.92
CA GLN A 112 -11.90 12.66 0.30
C GLN A 112 -13.16 13.30 0.90
N PRO A 113 -14.20 13.61 0.08
CA PRO A 113 -15.41 14.29 0.55
C PRO A 113 -16.12 13.60 1.73
N ALA A 114 -16.16 12.26 1.74
CA ALA A 114 -16.77 11.48 2.83
C ALA A 114 -16.05 11.65 4.19
N ALA A 115 -14.73 11.89 4.16
CA ALA A 115 -13.98 12.20 5.38
C ALA A 115 -14.31 13.61 5.90
N ASN A 116 -14.53 14.58 5.00
CA ASN A 116 -14.88 15.96 5.36
C ASN A 116 -16.29 16.09 5.97
N GLU A 117 -17.25 15.27 5.54
CA GLU A 117 -18.59 15.22 6.15
C GLU A 117 -18.55 14.70 7.59
N THR A 118 -17.71 13.68 7.85
CA THR A 118 -17.56 13.08 9.19
C THR A 118 -16.92 14.06 10.18
N ILE A 119 -15.94 14.86 9.74
CA ILE A 119 -15.29 15.88 10.57
C ILE A 119 -16.26 17.04 10.91
N ASN A 120 -17.06 17.49 9.94
CA ASN A 120 -18.03 18.56 10.17
C ASN A 120 -19.22 18.12 11.05
N GLY A 121 -19.63 16.85 10.99
CA GLY A 121 -20.72 16.30 11.81
C GLY A 121 -20.38 16.11 13.30
N ILE A 122 -19.10 16.06 13.67
CA ILE A 122 -18.65 15.97 15.07
C ILE A 122 -18.70 17.36 15.75
N GLY A 123 -18.72 18.45 14.98
CA GLY A 123 -18.75 19.82 15.49
C GLY A 123 -20.11 20.36 15.96
N GLU A 124 -21.22 19.66 15.66
CA GLU A 124 -22.59 20.17 15.90
C GLU A 124 -23.34 19.56 17.10
N LYS A 125 -22.72 18.70 17.90
CA LYS A 125 -23.33 18.30 19.19
C LYS A 125 -22.84 19.22 20.31
N LYS A 126 -23.50 20.38 20.45
CA LYS A 126 -23.61 21.16 21.69
C LYS A 126 -24.97 20.94 22.33
#